data_AF-A0A164F6E2-F1
#
_entry.id   AF-A0A164F6E2-F1
#
_cell.length_a   1.000
_cell.length_b   1.000
_cell.length_c   1.000
_cell.angle_alpha   90.00
_cell.angle_beta   90.00
_cell.angle_gamma   90.00
#
_symmetry.space_group_name_H-M   'P 1'
#
loop_
_entity.id
_entity.type
_entity.pdbx_description
1 polymer ?
#
loop_
_entity_poly.entity_id
_entity_poly.type
_entity_poly.pdbx_seq_one_letter_code
_entity_poly.pdbx_strand_id
1 'polypeptide(L)'
;IFCDRQRSGRFDDWAAHLESALDLGNFEEARKLRLMRSKLYGEAAEEFDTFKLDNPIRSQEYAAVKARLFKLFHSTETRSQRSVEFHNMKREPEENMRRYANRIRKAFHKAYPMDGILDSATTASREQMMMDRFLEGLPSDVQ
;
A
#
# COMPACT_ATOMS: atom_id res chain seq x y z
N ILE A 1 6.54 -9.97 -5.69
CA ILE A 1 5.47 -9.14 -6.31
C ILE A 1 6.05 -7.77 -6.65
N PHE A 2 6.52 -7.58 -7.89
CA PHE A 2 7.06 -6.31 -8.37
C PHE A 2 5.97 -5.52 -9.10
N CYS A 3 5.38 -4.55 -8.40
CA CYS A 3 4.49 -3.56 -8.99
C CYS A 3 5.30 -2.27 -9.19
N ASP A 4 5.53 -1.94 -10.46
CA ASP A 4 6.18 -0.73 -10.98
C ASP A 4 7.71 -0.57 -10.78
N ARG A 5 8.42 -0.31 -11.87
CA ARG A 5 9.90 -0.33 -11.94
C ARG A 5 10.56 0.87 -11.25
N GLN A 6 9.78 1.81 -10.70
CA GLN A 6 10.31 3.01 -10.02
C GLN A 6 9.63 3.39 -8.69
N ARG A 7 8.65 2.62 -8.21
CA ARG A 7 8.09 2.80 -6.88
C ARG A 7 7.82 1.42 -6.31
N SER A 8 8.30 1.14 -5.09
CA SER A 8 8.11 -0.11 -4.35
C SER A 8 6.64 -0.36 -3.94
N GLY A 9 5.69 -0.14 -4.84
CA GLY A 9 4.26 -0.07 -4.54
C GLY A 9 3.70 -1.43 -4.18
N ARG A 10 3.28 -1.61 -2.93
CA ARG A 10 2.60 -2.81 -2.45
C ARG A 10 1.32 -3.04 -3.24
N PHE A 11 0.86 -4.29 -3.34
CA PHE A 11 -0.39 -4.63 -4.06
C PHE A 11 -1.58 -3.80 -3.57
N ASP A 12 -1.65 -3.52 -2.26
CA ASP A 12 -2.67 -2.67 -1.65
C ASP A 12 -2.62 -1.21 -2.16
N ASP A 13 -1.42 -0.63 -2.28
CA ASP A 13 -1.21 0.73 -2.79
C ASP A 13 -1.52 0.80 -4.31
N TRP A 14 -1.16 -0.24 -5.06
CA TRP A 14 -1.54 -0.40 -6.47
C TRP A 14 -3.06 -0.47 -6.64
N ALA A 15 -3.73 -1.28 -5.81
CA ALA A 15 -5.17 -1.46 -5.90
C ALA A 15 -5.92 -0.16 -5.55
N ALA A 16 -5.49 0.57 -4.53
CA ALA A 16 -6.08 1.87 -4.19
C ALA A 16 -5.99 2.88 -5.36
N HIS A 17 -4.87 2.90 -6.08
CA HIS A 17 -4.73 3.74 -7.28
C HIS A 17 -5.64 3.28 -8.43
N LEU A 18 -5.79 1.97 -8.61
CA LEU A 18 -6.70 1.41 -9.62
C LEU A 18 -8.15 1.83 -9.33
N GLU A 19 -8.62 1.67 -8.08
CA GLU A 19 -9.98 2.06 -7.68
C GLU A 19 -10.24 3.54 -7.90
N SER A 20 -9.32 4.41 -7.47
CA SER A 20 -9.46 5.85 -7.70
C SER A 20 -9.56 6.20 -9.19
N ALA A 21 -8.84 5.50 -10.07
CA ALA A 21 -8.94 5.70 -11.51
C ALA A 21 -10.27 5.17 -12.10
N LEU A 22 -10.84 4.11 -11.51
CA LEU A 22 -12.11 3.54 -11.95
C LEU A 22 -13.30 4.40 -11.53
N ASP A 23 -13.28 4.96 -10.32
CA ASP A 23 -14.34 5.82 -9.78
C ASP A 23 -14.53 7.10 -10.62
N LEU A 24 -13.42 7.66 -11.14
CA LEU A 24 -13.47 8.84 -12.01
C LEU A 24 -14.07 8.56 -13.40
N GLY A 25 -14.04 7.31 -13.85
CA GLY A 25 -14.34 6.95 -15.24
C GLY A 25 -15.68 6.27 -15.48
N ASN A 26 -16.44 5.96 -14.43
CA ASN A 26 -17.72 5.22 -14.45
C ASN A 26 -17.74 4.08 -15.50
N PHE A 27 -16.73 3.22 -15.47
CA PHE A 27 -16.52 2.21 -16.51
C PHE A 27 -17.46 1.01 -16.34
N GLU A 28 -17.91 0.43 -17.45
CA GLU A 28 -18.58 -0.87 -17.46
C GLU A 28 -17.68 -2.00 -16.94
N GLU A 29 -18.27 -3.04 -16.34
CA GLU A 29 -17.57 -4.17 -15.69
C GLU A 29 -16.47 -4.80 -16.56
N ALA A 30 -16.79 -5.10 -17.82
CA ALA A 30 -15.83 -5.67 -18.76
C ALA A 30 -14.63 -4.74 -19.03
N ARG A 31 -14.83 -3.42 -18.93
CA ARG A 31 -13.76 -2.43 -19.08
C ARG A 31 -12.93 -2.30 -17.81
N LYS A 32 -13.55 -2.38 -16.62
CA LYS A 32 -12.82 -2.45 -15.34
C LYS A 32 -11.85 -3.63 -15.31
N LEU A 33 -12.30 -4.82 -15.72
CA LEU A 33 -11.49 -6.04 -15.79
C LEU A 33 -10.34 -5.94 -16.79
N ARG A 34 -10.58 -5.40 -18.00
CA ARG A 34 -9.52 -5.15 -18.98
C ARG A 34 -8.47 -4.18 -18.44
N LEU A 35 -8.92 -3.11 -17.76
CA LEU A 35 -8.01 -2.14 -17.18
C LEU A 35 -7.19 -2.75 -16.05
N MET A 36 -7.82 -3.49 -15.12
CA MET A 36 -7.15 -4.24 -14.07
C MET A 36 -6.05 -5.14 -14.65
N ARG A 37 -6.37 -5.97 -15.65
CA ARG A 37 -5.39 -6.84 -16.31
C ARG A 37 -4.22 -6.06 -16.93
N SER A 38 -4.48 -4.90 -17.54
CA SER A 38 -3.44 -4.08 -18.17
C SER A 38 -2.46 -3.45 -17.18
N LYS A 39 -2.84 -3.36 -15.90
CA LYS A 39 -2.04 -2.78 -14.83
C LYS A 39 -1.34 -3.81 -13.96
N LEU A 40 -1.69 -5.10 -14.13
CA LEU A 40 -1.03 -6.22 -13.47
C LEU A 40 0.21 -6.66 -14.25
N TYR A 41 1.24 -7.07 -13.52
CA TYR A 41 2.50 -7.62 -14.07
C TYR A 41 2.97 -8.81 -13.24
N GLY A 42 3.82 -9.65 -13.83
CA GLY A 42 4.40 -10.83 -13.18
C GLY A 42 3.35 -11.82 -12.70
N GLU A 43 3.60 -12.44 -11.56
CA GLU A 43 2.75 -13.48 -10.94
C GLU A 43 1.27 -13.07 -10.81
N ALA A 44 0.98 -11.80 -10.49
CA ALA A 44 -0.40 -11.33 -10.38
C ALA A 44 -1.12 -11.21 -11.74
N ALA A 45 -0.37 -10.97 -12.82
CA ALA A 45 -0.91 -11.00 -14.18
C ALA A 45 -1.14 -12.42 -14.68
N GLU A 46 -0.22 -13.34 -14.37
CA GLU A 46 -0.32 -14.76 -14.68
C GLU A 46 -1.54 -15.37 -13.98
N GLU A 47 -1.69 -15.10 -12.68
CA GLU A 47 -2.83 -15.57 -11.89
C GLU A 47 -4.16 -15.01 -12.42
N PHE A 48 -4.19 -13.73 -12.79
CA PHE A 48 -5.36 -13.14 -13.43
C PHE A 48 -5.73 -13.86 -14.75
N ASP A 49 -4.76 -14.21 -15.58
CA ASP A 49 -5.02 -14.91 -16.83
C ASP A 49 -5.46 -16.36 -16.60
N THR A 50 -4.95 -17.02 -15.57
CA THR A 50 -5.40 -18.36 -15.14
C THR A 50 -6.87 -18.35 -14.73
N PHE A 51 -7.39 -17.23 -14.20
CA PHE A 51 -8.83 -17.13 -13.91
C PHE A 51 -9.71 -17.37 -15.14
N LYS A 52 -9.22 -17.11 -16.37
CA LYS A 52 -9.93 -17.43 -17.62
C LYS A 52 -10.14 -18.93 -17.82
N LEU A 53 -9.26 -19.76 -17.28
CA LEU A 53 -9.27 -21.22 -17.44
C LEU A 53 -10.30 -21.88 -16.50
N ASP A 54 -10.50 -21.32 -15.29
CA ASP A 54 -11.46 -21.83 -14.31
C ASP A 54 -12.90 -21.36 -14.58
N ASN A 55 -13.08 -20.18 -15.18
CA ASN A 55 -14.37 -19.62 -15.61
C ASN A 55 -14.12 -18.45 -16.59
N PRO A 56 -14.87 -18.33 -17.70
CA PRO A 56 -14.62 -17.24 -18.63
C PRO A 56 -14.83 -15.87 -17.96
N ILE A 57 -13.78 -15.04 -17.90
CA ILE A 57 -13.78 -13.68 -17.29
C ILE A 57 -14.95 -12.79 -17.74
N ARG A 58 -15.57 -13.09 -18.89
CA ARG A 58 -16.77 -12.40 -19.38
C ARG A 58 -18.00 -12.55 -18.48
N SER A 59 -18.02 -13.52 -17.57
CA SER A 59 -19.12 -13.76 -16.62
C SER A 59 -18.75 -13.50 -15.16
N GLN A 60 -17.56 -12.94 -14.87
CA GLN A 60 -17.13 -12.63 -13.51
C GLN A 60 -17.33 -11.14 -13.21
N GLU A 61 -17.89 -10.85 -12.05
CA GLU A 61 -18.00 -9.48 -11.53
C GLU A 61 -16.61 -8.98 -11.10
N TYR A 62 -16.33 -7.70 -11.36
CA TYR A 62 -15.09 -7.05 -10.95
C TYR A 62 -14.79 -7.25 -9.46
N ALA A 63 -15.82 -7.16 -8.61
CA ALA A 63 -15.70 -7.34 -7.17
C ALA A 63 -15.16 -8.74 -6.78
N ALA A 64 -15.60 -9.79 -7.47
CA ALA A 64 -15.15 -11.16 -7.21
C ALA A 64 -13.69 -11.37 -7.61
N VAL A 65 -13.30 -10.86 -8.79
CA VAL A 65 -11.91 -10.93 -9.27
C VAL A 65 -10.97 -10.15 -8.36
N LYS A 66 -11.40 -8.94 -7.96
CA LYS A 66 -10.69 -8.11 -6.98
C LYS A 66 -10.50 -8.86 -5.66
N ALA A 67 -11.56 -9.41 -5.07
CA ALA A 67 -11.48 -10.13 -3.80
C ALA A 67 -10.51 -11.32 -3.85
N ARG A 68 -10.49 -12.07 -4.96
CA ARG A 68 -9.57 -13.20 -5.15
C ARG A 68 -8.12 -12.73 -5.27
N LEU A 69 -7.85 -11.70 -6.07
CA LEU A 69 -6.49 -11.13 -6.15
C LEU A 69 -6.02 -10.58 -4.81
N PHE A 70 -6.90 -9.89 -4.07
CA PHE A 70 -6.59 -9.45 -2.72
C PHE A 70 -6.26 -10.65 -1.84
N LYS A 71 -7.05 -11.72 -1.83
CA LYS A 71 -6.73 -12.93 -1.04
C LYS A 71 -5.33 -13.50 -1.33
N LEU A 72 -4.87 -13.43 -2.58
CA LEU A 72 -3.60 -14.01 -3.01
C LEU A 72 -2.41 -13.07 -2.83
N PHE A 73 -2.62 -11.76 -3.05
CA PHE A 73 -1.55 -10.78 -3.16
C PHE A 73 -1.67 -9.62 -2.17
N HIS A 74 -2.72 -9.55 -1.33
CA HIS A 74 -2.76 -8.61 -0.21
C HIS A 74 -1.50 -8.79 0.61
N SER A 75 -0.95 -7.71 1.15
CA SER A 75 0.18 -7.86 2.06
C SER A 75 -0.26 -8.73 3.24
N THR A 76 0.36 -9.90 3.42
CA THR A 76 0.24 -10.70 4.65
C THR A 76 1.05 -10.08 5.79
N GLU A 77 1.44 -8.82 5.62
CA GLU A 77 2.33 -8.11 6.50
C GLU A 77 1.61 -7.85 7.82
N THR A 78 1.98 -8.67 8.82
CA THR A 78 1.40 -8.59 10.15
C THR A 78 1.71 -7.23 10.76
N ARG A 79 0.89 -6.80 11.72
CA ARG A 79 1.16 -5.60 12.52
C ARG A 79 2.59 -5.61 13.10
N SER A 80 3.13 -6.78 13.43
CA SER A 80 4.50 -6.97 13.90
C SER A 80 5.54 -6.56 12.85
N GLN A 81 5.39 -6.99 11.60
CA GLN A 81 6.31 -6.63 10.51
C GLN A 81 6.27 -5.14 10.19
N ARG A 82 5.07 -4.53 10.16
CA ARG A 82 4.92 -3.08 9.95
C ARG A 82 5.54 -2.26 11.09
N SER A 83 5.39 -2.74 12.32
CA SER A 83 6.05 -2.16 13.48
C SER A 83 7.57 -2.24 13.34
N VAL A 84 8.12 -3.40 12.98
CA VAL A 84 9.56 -3.57 12.77
C VAL A 84 10.08 -2.63 11.68
N GLU A 85 9.36 -2.51 10.55
CA GLU A 85 9.74 -1.59 9.48
C GLU A 85 9.83 -0.15 10.01
N PHE A 86 8.80 0.33 10.72
CA PHE A 86 8.76 1.66 11.32
C PHE A 86 9.92 1.89 12.31
N HIS A 87 10.19 0.93 13.20
CA HIS A 87 11.28 1.04 14.18
C HIS A 87 12.69 0.88 13.59
N ASN A 88 12.81 0.47 12.33
CA ASN A 88 14.10 0.37 11.65
C ASN A 88 14.33 1.48 10.63
N MET A 89 13.38 2.42 10.47
CA MET A 89 13.53 3.50 9.52
C MET A 89 14.66 4.44 9.91
N LYS A 90 15.53 4.71 8.93
CA LYS A 90 16.57 5.73 8.97
C LYS A 90 16.46 6.61 7.74
N ARG A 91 16.98 7.83 7.83
CA ARG A 91 17.09 8.74 6.70
C ARG A 91 18.14 8.20 5.73
N GLU A 92 17.77 8.07 4.47
CA GLU A 92 18.73 7.72 3.42
C GLU A 92 19.66 8.92 3.12
N PRO A 93 20.93 8.71 2.73
CA PRO A 93 21.90 9.79 2.53
C PRO A 93 21.41 10.90 1.57
N GLU A 94 20.74 10.53 0.48
CA GLU A 94 20.24 11.45 -0.55
C GLU A 94 18.80 11.93 -0.29
N GLU A 95 18.14 11.44 0.75
CA GLU A 95 16.75 11.76 1.02
C GLU A 95 16.61 13.12 1.71
N ASN A 96 15.77 14.02 1.19
CA ASN A 96 15.45 15.27 1.88
C ASN A 96 14.57 15.02 3.13
N MET A 97 14.78 15.82 4.19
CA MET A 97 14.03 15.78 5.46
C MET A 97 12.51 15.67 5.30
N ARG A 98 11.91 16.44 4.38
CA ARG A 98 10.45 16.39 4.16
C ARG A 98 10.01 15.04 3.60
N ARG A 99 10.80 14.41 2.74
CA ARG A 99 10.48 13.06 2.20
C ARG A 99 10.62 12.02 3.31
N TYR A 100 11.68 12.13 4.12
CA TYR A 100 11.91 11.27 5.27
C TYR A 100 10.76 11.35 6.31
N ALA A 101 10.37 12.57 6.72
CA ALA A 101 9.24 12.77 7.64
C ALA A 101 7.91 12.18 7.09
N ASN A 102 7.67 12.32 5.78
CA ASN A 102 6.50 11.73 5.15
C ASN A 102 6.54 10.20 5.13
N ARG A 103 7.71 9.58 4.97
CA ARG A 103 7.87 8.12 5.07
C ARG A 103 7.58 7.64 6.49
N ILE A 104 8.17 8.28 7.51
CA ILE A 104 7.95 7.96 8.93
C ILE A 104 6.45 8.03 9.25
N ARG A 105 5.78 9.13 8.87
CA ARG A 105 4.34 9.29 9.06
C ARG A 105 3.55 8.16 8.39
N LYS A 106 3.86 7.80 7.14
CA LYS A 106 3.17 6.72 6.43
C LYS A 106 3.37 5.36 7.10
N ALA A 107 4.59 5.03 7.49
CA ALA A 107 4.90 3.78 8.17
C ALA A 107 4.20 3.67 9.52
N PHE A 108 4.17 4.76 10.30
CA PHE A 108 3.46 4.81 11.58
C PHE A 108 1.97 4.49 11.43
N HIS A 109 1.27 5.12 10.50
CA HIS A 109 -0.16 4.86 10.28
C HIS A 109 -0.42 3.42 9.79
N LYS A 110 0.54 2.81 9.08
CA LYS A 110 0.47 1.40 8.68
C LYS A 110 0.68 0.44 9.86
N ALA A 111 1.60 0.76 10.77
CA ALA A 111 1.91 -0.04 11.97
C ALA A 111 0.87 0.10 13.09
N TYR A 112 0.25 1.27 13.18
CA TYR A 112 -0.74 1.64 14.20
C TYR A 112 -2.01 2.22 13.55
N PRO A 113 -2.76 1.38 12.80
CA PRO A 113 -4.05 1.77 12.24
C PRO A 113 -5.01 2.10 13.39
N MET A 114 -5.81 3.15 13.20
CA MET A 114 -6.84 3.58 14.15
C MET A 114 -8.06 4.02 13.37
N ASP A 115 -9.24 3.65 13.88
CA ASP A 115 -10.53 4.10 13.39
C ASP A 115 -11.16 5.07 14.39
N GLY A 116 -11.88 6.08 13.90
CA GLY A 116 -12.63 7.03 14.72
C GLY A 116 -11.89 8.33 15.08
N ILE A 117 -12.55 9.17 15.88
CA ILE A 117 -12.03 10.46 16.34
C ILE A 117 -11.16 10.21 17.58
N LEU A 118 -9.92 10.67 17.53
CA LEU A 118 -8.97 10.55 18.64
C LEU A 118 -9.15 11.70 19.62
N ASP A 119 -9.01 11.41 20.92
CA ASP A 119 -8.83 12.47 21.90
C ASP A 119 -7.47 13.17 21.71
N SER A 120 -7.32 14.35 22.34
CA SER A 120 -6.12 15.17 22.21
C SER A 120 -4.88 14.49 22.78
N ALA A 121 -5.03 13.72 23.87
CA ALA A 121 -3.93 13.01 24.52
C ALA A 121 -3.36 11.88 23.64
N THR A 122 -4.23 11.11 23.01
CA THR A 122 -3.87 10.04 22.06
C THR A 122 -3.23 10.62 20.83
N THR A 123 -3.73 11.75 20.33
CA THR A 123 -3.13 12.46 19.20
C THR A 123 -1.70 12.91 19.52
N ALA A 124 -1.50 13.58 20.67
CA ALA A 124 -0.19 14.05 21.10
C ALA A 124 0.81 12.90 21.32
N SER A 125 0.38 11.80 21.95
CA SER A 125 1.23 10.63 22.16
C SER A 125 1.70 10.02 20.82
N ARG A 126 0.81 9.97 19.82
CA ARG A 126 1.14 9.47 18.48
C ARG A 126 2.11 10.40 17.74
N GLU A 127 1.93 11.70 17.88
CA GLU A 127 2.86 12.70 17.32
C GLU A 127 4.24 12.57 17.95
N GLN A 128 4.31 12.36 19.27
CA GLN A 128 5.57 12.13 19.97
C GLN A 128 6.29 10.87 19.46
N MET A 129 5.58 9.74 19.31
CA MET A 129 6.17 8.51 18.76
C MET A 129 6.75 8.73 17.35
N MET A 130 6.05 9.48 16.50
CA MET A 130 6.57 9.82 15.17
C MET A 130 7.78 10.74 15.23
N MET A 131 7.79 11.70 16.16
CA MET A 131 8.90 12.64 16.35
C MET A 131 10.15 11.93 16.88
N ASP A 132 10.02 11.13 17.93
CA ASP A 132 11.13 10.35 18.50
C ASP A 132 11.76 9.48 17.43
N ARG A 133 10.92 8.79 16.65
CA ARG A 133 11.39 7.93 15.56
C ARG A 133 12.03 8.68 14.41
N PHE A 134 11.53 9.87 14.09
CA PHE A 134 12.15 10.73 13.10
C PHE A 134 13.58 11.10 13.54
N LEU A 135 13.73 11.58 14.77
CA LEU A 135 15.02 12.00 15.34
C LEU A 135 16.01 10.84 15.47
N GLU A 136 15.59 9.67 15.96
CA GLU A 136 16.43 8.47 16.08
C GLU A 136 17.02 7.99 14.76
N GLY A 137 16.29 8.17 13.65
CA GLY A 137 16.74 7.73 12.34
C GLY A 137 17.57 8.76 11.56
N LEU A 138 17.86 9.92 12.14
CA LEU A 138 18.81 10.88 11.56
C LEU A 138 20.26 10.40 11.74
N PRO A 139 21.16 10.68 10.78
CA PRO A 139 22.58 10.43 10.96
C PRO A 139 23.13 11.30 12.11
N SER A 140 24.17 10.82 12.78
CA SER A 140 24.85 11.49 13.90
C SER A 140 25.24 12.93 13.60
N ASP A 141 25.52 13.23 12.34
CA ASP A 141 26.02 14.54 11.90
C ASP A 141 24.90 15.60 11.84
N VAL A 142 23.64 15.18 12.00
CA VAL A 142 22.43 16.01 11.92
C VAL A 142 21.55 15.86 13.17
N GLN A 143 21.94 15.01 14.13
CA GLN A 143 21.32 14.89 15.46
C GLN A 143 21.89 15.94 16.41
#